data_AF-A0A9E1WLT2-F1
#
_entry.id   AF-A0A9E1WLT2-F1
#
_cell.length_a   1.000
_cell.length_b   1.000
_cell.length_c   1.000
_cell.angle_alpha   90.00
_cell.angle_beta   90.00
_cell.angle_gamma   90.00
#
_symmetry.space_group_name_H-M   'P 1'
#
loop_
_entity.id
_entity.type
_entity.pdbx_description
1 polymer ?
#
loop_
_entity_poly.entity_id
_entity_poly.type
_entity_poly.pdbx_seq_one_letter_code
_entity_poly.pdbx_strand_id
1 'polypeptide(L)' 'MKKEYYIDYPQEKIEPRLNLYRCVFCKKEALHINGLLEKHDVNCSYRIEQEKQLID' A
#
# COMPACT_ATOMS: atom_id res chain seq x y z
N MET A 1 4.37 10.48 12.19
CA MET A 1 4.34 11.68 11.30
C MET A 1 3.65 11.38 9.98
N LYS A 2 2.68 12.21 9.56
CA LYS A 2 1.92 12.02 8.31
C LYS A 2 2.78 12.33 7.08
N LYS A 3 2.80 11.40 6.12
CA LYS A 3 3.41 11.58 4.80
C LYS A 3 2.33 11.92 3.77
N GLU A 4 2.69 12.63 2.72
CA GLU A 4 1.79 12.86 1.59
C GLU A 4 1.61 11.56 0.78
N TYR A 5 2.70 10.80 0.61
CA TYR A 5 2.68 9.51 -0.08
C TYR A 5 3.37 8.42 0.74
N TYR A 6 2.81 7.22 0.63
CA TYR A 6 3.19 5.98 1.27
C TYR A 6 3.58 5.01 0.16
N ILE A 7 4.85 5.06 -0.27
CA ILE A 7 5.36 4.33 -1.46
C ILE A 7 6.29 3.16 -1.12
N ASP A 8 6.62 2.99 0.17
CA ASP A 8 7.50 1.94 0.70
C ASP A 8 6.76 0.65 1.07
N TYR A 9 5.47 0.53 0.72
CA TYR A 9 4.73 -0.71 0.96
C TYR A 9 5.26 -1.86 0.08
N PRO A 10 5.37 -3.09 0.62
CA PRO A 10 5.75 -4.25 -0.16
C PRO A 10 4.79 -4.50 -1.33
N GLN A 11 5.34 -4.71 -2.52
CA GLN A 11 4.61 -5.00 -3.74
C GLN A 11 5.00 -6.35 -4.33
N GLU A 12 4.03 -7.06 -4.89
CA GLU A 12 4.24 -8.27 -5.70
C GLU A 12 3.74 -8.03 -7.13
N LYS A 13 4.41 -8.67 -8.10
CA LYS A 13 4.04 -8.61 -9.51
C LYS A 13 2.80 -9.48 -9.76
N ILE A 14 1.81 -8.94 -10.46
CA ILE A 14 0.59 -9.67 -10.80
C ILE A 14 0.85 -10.62 -11.98
N GLU A 15 1.50 -10.08 -13.02
CA GLU A 15 1.85 -10.82 -14.23
C GLU A 15 3.32 -10.62 -14.59
N PRO A 16 4.09 -11.70 -14.88
CA PRO A 16 5.52 -11.60 -15.16
C PRO A 16 5.89 -10.68 -16.33
N ARG A 17 5.03 -10.55 -17.34
CA ARG A 17 5.30 -9.80 -18.57
C ARG A 17 4.81 -8.36 -18.54
N LEU A 18 3.98 -7.98 -17.57
CA LEU A 18 3.41 -6.65 -17.46
C LEU A 18 3.99 -5.92 -16.24
N ASN A 19 4.10 -4.60 -16.29
CA ASN A 19 4.49 -3.79 -15.14
C ASN A 19 3.30 -3.53 -14.21
N LEU A 20 2.57 -4.60 -13.88
CA LEU A 20 1.41 -4.57 -12.98
C LEU A 20 1.81 -5.15 -11.64
N TYR A 21 1.60 -4.35 -10.59
CA TYR A 21 1.98 -4.66 -9.22
C TYR A 21 0.78 -4.47 -8.30
N ARG A 22 0.77 -5.17 -7.18
CA ARG A 22 -0.20 -5.01 -6.10
C ARG A 22 0.48 -5.08 -4.74
N CYS A 23 -0.13 -4.49 -3.73
CA CYS A 23 0.34 -4.63 -2.36
C CYS A 23 0.35 -6.11 -1.94
N VAL A 24 1.43 -6.56 -1.30
CA VAL A 24 1.57 -7.94 -0.81
C VAL A 24 0.48 -8.28 0.21
N PHE A 25 0.04 -7.32 1.02
CA PHE A 25 -0.90 -7.54 2.12
C PHE A 25 -2.36 -7.52 1.70
N CYS A 26 -2.82 -6.44 1.05
CA CYS A 26 -4.25 -6.28 0.72
C CYS A 26 -4.60 -6.61 -0.73
N LYS A 27 -3.61 -6.96 -1.56
CA LYS A 27 -3.75 -7.31 -2.98
C LYS A 27 -4.41 -6.23 -3.86
N LYS A 28 -4.61 -5.01 -3.35
CA LYS A 28 -4.99 -3.83 -4.14
C LYS A 28 -3.85 -3.44 -5.07
N GLU A 29 -4.20 -3.12 -6.32
CA GLU A 29 -3.24 -2.74 -7.35
C GLU A 29 -2.49 -1.46 -6.97
N ALA A 30 -1.21 -1.40 -7.31
CA ALA A 30 -0.36 -0.24 -7.03
C ALA A 30 -0.91 1.04 -7.69
N LEU A 31 -1.45 0.92 -8.91
CA LEU A 31 -2.12 2.03 -9.62
C LEU A 31 -3.41 2.49 -8.93
N HIS A 32 -4.14 1.56 -8.29
CA HIS A 32 -5.31 1.93 -7.48
C HIS A 32 -4.90 2.64 -6.20
N ILE A 33 -3.93 2.09 -5.47
CA ILE A 33 -3.38 2.66 -4.23
C ILE A 33 -2.82 4.06 -4.49
N ASN A 34 -2.07 4.24 -5.58
CA ASN A 34 -1.48 5.52 -5.99
C ASN A 34 -0.70 6.24 -4.88
N GLY A 35 0.00 5.47 -4.04
CA GLY A 35 0.75 5.99 -2.89
C GLY A 35 -0.11 6.56 -1.76
N LEU A 36 -1.43 6.43 -1.80
CA LEU A 36 -2.35 6.95 -0.80
C LEU A 36 -2.68 5.88 0.24
N LEU A 37 -2.47 6.21 1.51
CA LEU A 37 -2.62 5.26 2.61
C LEU A 37 -4.05 4.75 2.73
N GLU A 38 -5.02 5.64 2.57
CA GLU A 38 -6.45 5.37 2.66
C GLU A 38 -6.98 4.48 1.52
N LYS A 39 -6.22 4.36 0.42
CA LYS A 39 -6.56 3.48 -0.71
C LYS A 39 -6.06 2.04 -0.55
N HIS A 40 -5.32 1.76 0.52
CA HIS A 40 -5.19 0.39 1.01
C HIS A 40 -6.48 -0.07 1.67
N ASP A 41 -6.74 -1.38 1.60
CA ASP A 41 -7.81 -2.00 2.40
C ASP A 41 -7.65 -1.67 3.90
N VAL A 42 -8.76 -1.48 4.61
CA VAL A 42 -8.77 -1.16 6.05
C VAL A 42 -8.10 -2.25 6.88
N ASN A 43 -8.06 -3.49 6.40
CA ASN A 43 -7.39 -4.62 7.06
C ASN A 43 -5.95 -4.85 6.55
N CYS A 44 -5.39 -3.93 5.77
CA CYS A 44 -4.03 -4.04 5.26
C CYS A 44 -3.01 -3.86 6.40
N SER A 45 -2.14 -4.85 6.63
CA SER A 45 -1.10 -4.76 7.67
C SER A 45 -0.23 -3.52 7.56
N TYR A 46 0.23 -3.19 6.35
CA TYR A 46 1.00 -1.96 6.11
C TYR A 46 0.21 -0.71 6.51
N ARG A 47 -1.08 -0.62 6.13
CA ARG A 47 -1.93 0.52 6.49
C ARG A 47 -2.05 0.68 8.00
N ILE A 48 -2.37 -0.43 8.68
CA ILE A 48 -2.53 -0.46 10.13
C ILE A 48 -1.24 -0.02 10.84
N GLU A 49 -0.08 -0.47 10.36
CA GLU A 49 1.21 -0.06 10.92
C GLU A 49 1.49 1.43 10.74
N GLN A 50 1.24 1.97 9.54
CA GLN A 50 1.43 3.40 9.29
C GLN A 50 0.44 4.25 10.10
N GLU A 51 -0.82 3.84 10.22
CA GLU A 51 -1.83 4.54 11.04
C GLU A 51 -1.41 4.61 12.51
N LYS A 52 -0.82 3.54 13.07
CA LYS A 52 -0.27 3.56 14.44
C LYS A 52 0.82 4.64 14.60
N GLN A 53 1.71 4.78 13.63
CA GLN A 53 2.77 5.80 13.63
C GLN A 53 2.26 7.26 13.43
N LEU A 54 0.96 7.45 13.22
CA LEU A 54 0.33 8.78 13.17
C LEU A 54 -0.26 9.20 14.51
N ILE A 55 -0.52 8.24 15.40
CA ILE A 55 -1.13 8.47 16.71
C ILE A 55 -0.04 8.70 17.78
N ASP A 56 1.16 8.15 17.54
CA ASP A 56 2.39 8.47 18.29
C ASP A 56 3.08 9.75 17.78
#